data_AF-A0A945W3L2-F1
#
_entry.id   AF-A0A945W3L2-F1
#
_cell.length_a   1.000
_cell.length_b   1.000
_cell.length_c   1.000
_cell.angle_alpha   90.00
_cell.angle_beta   90.00
_cell.angle_gamma   90.00
#
_symmetry.space_group_name_H-M   'P 1'
#
loop_
_entity.id
_entity.type
_entity.pdbx_description
1 polymer ?
#
loop_
_entity_poly.entity_id
_entity_poly.type
_entity_poly.pdbx_seq_one_letter_code
_entity_poly.pdbx_strand_id
1 'polypeptide(L)'
;MTIAEIHGKLSPNRPKGAHERMEDLLTSDVFSTMKYAGWHNGFMDWLLKAEPAPIIPSPKPISDYLLKSKIVDIKYSFWPKLANNREPDVALLLCFDSDEYLLVLIEAKYFSGTSNWEGDQDDDQYGRTGNQIADQVTGLIDMYNEDLPRWFPEITYHPNRDKGMQKIHLFITMNYCLPDDEYEYAKNHFKGNCAVECYWLSWRKLAKLLKKSSLETSDNGPDPMLSDLYSLLQYKDLVPFDGFNFIHWQDPGCAHTFWNERWWNLQADKIYNYQTFWNGGK
;
A
#
# COMPACT_ATOMS: atom_id res chain seq x y z
N MET A 1 13.44 -7.08 5.99
CA MET A 1 13.53 -8.30 6.82
C MET A 1 14.31 -8.02 8.09
N THR A 2 15.58 -7.64 7.99
CA THR A 2 16.45 -7.39 9.15
C THR A 2 15.88 -6.37 10.13
N ILE A 3 15.21 -5.32 9.65
CA ILE A 3 14.61 -4.31 10.53
C ILE A 3 13.45 -4.90 11.36
N ALA A 4 12.57 -5.73 10.79
CA ALA A 4 11.52 -6.41 11.56
C ALA A 4 12.10 -7.30 12.67
N GLU A 5 13.18 -8.02 12.38
CA GLU A 5 13.85 -8.89 13.35
C GLU A 5 14.54 -8.10 14.48
N ILE A 6 15.25 -7.02 14.15
CA ILE A 6 15.86 -6.10 15.13
C ILE A 6 14.81 -5.54 16.09
N HIS A 7 13.63 -5.21 15.59
CA HIS A 7 12.51 -4.73 16.40
C HIS A 7 11.71 -5.85 17.09
N GLY A 8 12.19 -7.10 17.05
CA GLY A 8 11.57 -8.25 17.70
C GLY A 8 10.23 -8.69 17.09
N LYS A 9 9.88 -8.18 15.90
CA LYS A 9 8.57 -8.38 15.29
C LYS A 9 8.33 -9.80 14.80
N LEU A 10 9.42 -10.50 14.45
CA LEU A 10 9.41 -11.88 13.96
C LEU A 10 9.69 -12.91 15.06
N SER A 11 9.75 -12.50 16.33
CA SER A 11 10.06 -13.40 17.45
C SER A 11 9.07 -14.59 17.53
N PRO A 12 9.55 -15.84 17.62
CA PRO A 12 8.68 -17.03 17.69
C PRO A 12 7.73 -17.03 18.89
N ASN A 13 8.15 -16.39 19.98
CA ASN A 13 7.40 -16.31 21.24
C ASN A 13 6.35 -15.18 21.24
N ARG A 14 6.22 -14.41 20.15
CA ARG A 14 5.23 -13.34 20.09
C ARG A 14 3.84 -13.97 19.88
N PRO A 15 2.83 -13.64 20.71
CA PRO A 15 1.50 -14.23 20.63
C PRO A 15 0.73 -13.86 19.34
N LYS A 16 1.31 -13.00 18.49
CA LYS A 16 0.71 -12.52 17.24
C LYS A 16 0.65 -13.61 16.17
N GLY A 17 -0.40 -13.53 15.35
CA GLY A 17 -0.67 -14.49 14.29
C GLY A 17 0.37 -14.48 13.17
N ALA A 18 0.35 -15.51 12.31
CA ALA A 18 1.23 -15.58 11.14
C ALA A 18 1.01 -14.39 10.17
N HIS A 19 -0.23 -13.92 10.04
CA HIS A 19 -0.56 -12.78 9.18
C HIS A 19 0.13 -11.48 9.62
N GLU A 20 0.13 -11.16 10.92
CA GLU A 20 0.82 -9.97 11.44
C GLU A 20 2.33 -10.04 11.21
N ARG A 21 2.95 -11.23 11.32
CA ARG A 21 4.37 -11.40 10.98
C ARG A 21 4.65 -11.16 9.51
N MET A 22 3.73 -11.56 8.62
CA MET A 22 3.86 -11.32 7.19
C MET A 22 3.70 -9.83 6.84
N GLU A 23 2.84 -9.12 7.57
CA GLU A 23 2.67 -7.66 7.48
C GLU A 23 3.93 -6.93 7.94
N ASP A 24 4.40 -7.24 9.16
CA ASP A 24 5.63 -6.68 9.72
C ASP A 24 6.84 -6.93 8.77
N LEU A 25 6.90 -8.11 8.15
CA LEU A 25 7.94 -8.47 7.18
C LEU A 25 7.84 -7.65 5.89
N LEU A 26 6.64 -7.57 5.28
CA LEU A 26 6.43 -6.81 4.05
C LEU A 26 6.73 -5.33 4.25
N THR A 27 6.23 -4.74 5.34
CA THR A 27 6.52 -3.37 5.74
C THR A 27 8.04 -3.16 5.86
N SER A 28 8.72 -4.05 6.59
CA SER A 28 10.17 -3.97 6.72
C SER A 28 10.87 -4.05 5.37
N ASP A 29 10.51 -5.01 4.52
CA ASP A 29 11.15 -5.21 3.21
C ASP A 29 11.00 -3.97 2.33
N VAL A 30 9.78 -3.45 2.18
CA VAL A 30 9.51 -2.27 1.34
C VAL A 30 10.24 -1.05 1.89
N PHE A 31 9.97 -0.65 3.13
CA PHE A 31 10.49 0.63 3.65
C PHE A 31 12.00 0.59 3.91
N SER A 32 12.57 -0.57 4.27
CA SER A 32 14.03 -0.68 4.38
C SER A 32 14.71 -0.58 3.01
N THR A 33 14.13 -1.18 1.97
CA THR A 33 14.63 -1.03 0.61
C THR A 33 14.66 0.45 0.21
N MET A 34 13.59 1.20 0.47
CA MET A 34 13.52 2.63 0.15
C MET A 34 14.48 3.48 0.97
N LYS A 35 14.75 3.09 2.22
CA LYS A 35 15.77 3.71 3.07
C LYS A 35 17.18 3.57 2.48
N TYR A 36 17.52 2.42 1.87
CA TYR A 36 18.89 2.12 1.44
C TYR A 36 19.13 2.32 -0.07
N ALA A 37 18.20 1.91 -0.93
CA ALA A 37 18.23 2.14 -2.38
C ALA A 37 17.89 3.60 -2.75
N GLY A 38 17.27 4.32 -1.82
CA GLY A 38 16.86 5.71 -1.99
C GLY A 38 15.41 5.85 -2.48
N TRP A 39 14.83 7.01 -2.19
CA TRP A 39 13.41 7.30 -2.38
C TRP A 39 13.06 7.88 -3.78
N HIS A 40 14.06 8.19 -4.60
CA HIS A 40 13.86 8.89 -5.87
C HIS A 40 13.17 8.02 -6.94
N ASN A 41 13.50 6.72 -6.94
CA ASN A 41 13.13 5.77 -7.98
C ASN A 41 11.85 5.00 -7.59
N GLY A 42 10.70 5.54 -7.95
CA GLY A 42 9.40 4.89 -7.78
C GLY A 42 8.73 5.10 -6.41
N PHE A 43 9.48 5.29 -5.31
CA PHE A 43 8.88 5.48 -3.98
C PHE A 43 8.05 6.76 -3.87
N MET A 44 8.61 7.91 -4.24
CA MET A 44 7.83 9.16 -4.21
C MET A 44 6.68 9.15 -5.20
N ASP A 45 6.88 8.54 -6.37
CA ASP A 45 5.82 8.41 -7.36
C ASP A 45 4.70 7.50 -6.84
N TRP A 46 5.02 6.55 -5.95
CA TRP A 46 4.06 5.68 -5.27
C TRP A 46 3.30 6.42 -4.18
N LEU A 47 3.99 7.17 -3.31
CA LEU A 47 3.34 8.01 -2.29
C LEU A 47 2.38 9.03 -2.94
N LEU A 48 2.73 9.60 -4.09
CA LEU A 48 1.86 10.49 -4.86
C LEU A 48 0.59 9.82 -5.44
N LYS A 49 0.47 8.49 -5.36
CA LYS A 49 -0.76 7.75 -5.72
C LYS A 49 -1.69 7.51 -4.53
N ALA A 50 -1.40 8.07 -3.37
CA ALA A 50 -2.32 8.02 -2.23
C ALA A 50 -3.62 8.76 -2.57
N GLU A 51 -4.73 8.16 -2.20
CA GLU A 51 -6.07 8.68 -2.39
C GLU A 51 -6.56 9.28 -1.07
N PRO A 52 -7.25 10.44 -1.10
CA PRO A 52 -7.86 11.02 0.10
C PRO A 52 -8.78 10.02 0.79
N ALA A 53 -8.59 9.82 2.09
CA ALA A 53 -9.52 9.03 2.88
C ALA A 53 -10.88 9.73 2.92
N PRO A 54 -12.00 8.98 2.97
CA PRO A 54 -13.33 9.56 2.99
C PRO A 54 -13.62 10.13 4.39
N ILE A 55 -12.91 11.14 4.87
CA ILE A 55 -13.11 11.78 6.19
C ILE A 55 -13.66 13.21 6.06
N ILE A 56 -14.04 13.83 7.18
CA ILE A 56 -14.59 15.21 7.20
C ILE A 56 -13.66 16.13 8.03
N PRO A 57 -13.19 17.26 7.46
CA PRO A 57 -13.30 17.65 6.05
C PRO A 57 -12.55 16.66 5.12
N SER A 58 -12.93 16.62 3.84
CA SER A 58 -12.21 15.81 2.86
C SER A 58 -10.76 16.30 2.77
N PRO A 59 -9.77 15.40 2.82
CA PRO A 59 -8.37 15.76 2.62
C PRO A 59 -8.17 16.37 1.24
N LYS A 60 -7.19 17.27 1.12
CA LYS A 60 -6.75 17.77 -0.19
C LYS A 60 -6.03 16.65 -0.95
N PRO A 61 -5.76 16.80 -2.25
CA PRO A 61 -4.87 15.87 -2.95
C PRO A 61 -3.49 15.83 -2.28
N ILE A 62 -2.90 14.63 -2.14
CA ILE A 62 -1.61 14.49 -1.44
C ILE A 62 -0.48 15.28 -2.13
N SER A 63 -0.62 15.56 -3.42
CA SER A 63 0.30 16.41 -4.19
C SER A 63 0.43 17.85 -3.68
N ASP A 64 -0.57 18.33 -2.93
CA ASP A 64 -0.53 19.66 -2.32
C ASP A 64 0.48 19.72 -1.16
N TYR A 65 0.80 18.56 -0.57
CA TYR A 65 1.76 18.41 0.53
C TYR A 65 3.09 17.80 0.05
N LEU A 66 3.06 16.92 -0.94
CA LEU A 66 4.23 16.20 -1.45
C LEU A 66 4.80 16.82 -2.72
N LEU A 67 5.60 17.87 -2.57
CA LEU A 67 6.36 18.46 -3.67
C LEU A 67 7.73 17.77 -3.82
N LYS A 68 7.82 16.76 -4.69
CA LYS A 68 9.03 15.94 -4.92
C LYS A 68 10.29 16.77 -5.15
N SER A 69 10.20 17.91 -5.85
CA SER A 69 11.34 18.80 -6.15
C SER A 69 11.87 19.58 -4.95
N LYS A 70 11.14 19.59 -3.83
CA LYS A 70 11.47 20.34 -2.62
C LYS A 70 11.97 19.47 -1.48
N ILE A 71 11.81 18.15 -1.59
CA ILE A 71 12.26 17.19 -0.59
C ILE A 71 13.78 17.04 -0.70
N VAL A 72 14.48 17.31 0.38
CA VAL A 72 15.94 17.15 0.47
C VAL A 72 16.33 15.80 1.08
N ASP A 73 15.50 15.27 1.97
CA ASP A 73 15.76 14.00 2.65
C ASP A 73 14.47 13.38 3.21
N ILE A 74 14.51 12.06 3.46
CA ILE A 74 13.45 11.32 4.13
C ILE A 74 14.07 10.47 5.24
N LYS A 75 13.64 10.73 6.48
CA LYS A 75 14.00 9.89 7.64
C LYS A 75 12.92 8.85 7.89
N TYR A 76 13.33 7.70 8.43
CA TYR A 76 12.46 6.54 8.66
C TYR A 76 12.56 6.11 10.13
N SER A 77 11.40 5.94 10.77
CA SER A 77 11.27 5.33 12.09
C SER A 77 10.35 4.12 12.00
N PHE A 78 10.80 2.96 12.44
CA PHE A 78 10.04 1.72 12.36
C PHE A 78 9.42 1.39 13.70
N TRP A 79 8.12 1.14 13.70
CA TRP A 79 7.30 0.91 14.89
C TRP A 79 7.50 1.92 16.02
N PRO A 80 7.39 3.24 15.73
CA PRO A 80 7.44 4.24 16.78
C PRO A 80 6.23 4.10 17.69
N LYS A 81 6.36 4.59 18.93
CA LYS A 81 5.25 4.60 19.90
C LYS A 81 4.71 6.00 20.09
N LEU A 82 3.40 6.14 19.91
CA LEU A 82 2.63 7.34 20.25
C LEU A 82 2.46 7.45 21.77
N ALA A 83 2.06 8.65 22.24
CA ALA A 83 1.81 8.90 23.67
C ALA A 83 0.70 7.99 24.24
N ASN A 84 -0.32 7.69 23.45
CA ASN A 84 -1.39 6.75 23.79
C ASN A 84 -1.01 5.27 23.60
N ASN A 85 0.29 4.96 23.44
CA ASN A 85 0.84 3.62 23.29
C ASN A 85 0.36 2.84 22.06
N ARG A 86 -0.27 3.51 21.07
CA ARG A 86 -0.43 2.94 19.73
C ARG A 86 0.94 2.91 19.04
N GLU A 87 1.14 1.83 18.27
CA GLU A 87 2.40 1.53 17.57
C GLU A 87 2.09 1.41 16.08
N PRO A 88 2.09 2.52 15.33
CA PRO A 88 2.03 2.48 13.86
C PRO A 88 3.23 1.74 13.29
N ASP A 89 3.15 1.30 12.04
CA ASP A 89 4.19 0.49 11.41
C ASP A 89 5.45 1.27 11.05
N VAL A 90 5.28 2.46 10.46
CA VAL A 90 6.38 3.33 10.04
C VAL A 90 5.99 4.79 10.26
N ALA A 91 6.96 5.63 10.63
CA ALA A 91 6.85 7.07 10.47
C ALA A 91 7.93 7.56 9.50
N LEU A 92 7.54 8.39 8.54
CA LEU A 92 8.45 9.10 7.65
C LEU A 92 8.50 10.56 8.05
N LEU A 93 9.70 11.13 8.14
CA LEU A 93 9.88 12.56 8.23
C LEU A 93 10.48 13.06 6.92
N LEU A 94 9.68 13.80 6.16
CA LEU A 94 10.12 14.45 4.93
C LEU A 94 10.67 15.82 5.29
N CYS A 95 11.93 16.05 4.94
CA CYS A 95 12.60 17.32 5.14
C CYS A 95 12.56 18.11 3.83
N PHE A 96 12.09 19.35 3.88
CA PHE A 96 12.06 20.25 2.73
C PHE A 96 13.23 21.24 2.75
N ASP A 97 13.51 21.86 1.60
CA ASP A 97 14.49 22.95 1.47
C ASP A 97 14.14 24.22 2.26
N SER A 98 12.90 24.35 2.75
CA SER A 98 12.35 25.49 3.49
C SER A 98 12.45 25.39 5.03
N ASP A 99 13.22 24.43 5.55
CA ASP A 99 13.26 24.02 6.97
C ASP A 99 11.88 23.60 7.52
N GLU A 100 10.98 23.19 6.64
CA GLU A 100 9.68 22.62 7.00
C GLU A 100 9.73 21.10 6.99
N TYR A 101 8.88 20.51 7.82
CA TYR A 101 8.77 19.06 7.97
C TYR A 101 7.34 18.60 7.73
N LEU A 102 7.24 17.48 7.04
CA LEU A 102 6.01 16.71 6.92
C LEU A 102 6.22 15.35 7.56
N LEU A 103 5.44 15.07 8.61
CA LEU A 103 5.40 13.78 9.27
C LEU A 103 4.30 12.92 8.64
N VAL A 104 4.67 11.78 8.08
CA VAL A 104 3.73 10.79 7.54
C VAL A 104 3.75 9.56 8.46
N LEU A 105 2.66 9.36 9.20
CA LEU A 105 2.44 8.18 10.02
C LEU A 105 1.78 7.10 9.18
N ILE A 106 2.37 5.89 9.15
CA ILE A 106 1.97 4.81 8.25
C ILE A 106 1.50 3.62 9.07
N GLU A 107 0.31 3.14 8.76
CA GLU A 107 -0.21 1.84 9.16
C GLU A 107 -0.36 0.96 7.91
N ALA A 108 0.18 -0.24 7.95
CA ALA A 108 0.36 -1.10 6.79
C ALA A 108 -0.26 -2.48 7.03
N LYS A 109 -1.22 -2.84 6.18
CA LYS A 109 -1.91 -4.12 6.21
C LYS A 109 -1.65 -4.92 4.95
N TYR A 110 -1.62 -6.24 5.09
CA TYR A 110 -1.48 -7.17 3.97
C TYR A 110 -2.68 -8.11 3.91
N PHE A 111 -2.93 -8.86 4.98
CA PHE A 111 -4.05 -9.82 5.01
C PHE A 111 -5.09 -9.49 6.06
N SER A 112 -4.73 -8.75 7.10
CA SER A 112 -5.65 -8.38 8.17
C SER A 112 -6.27 -7.00 7.95
N GLY A 113 -7.50 -6.81 8.42
CA GLY A 113 -8.10 -5.47 8.56
C GLY A 113 -7.50 -4.74 9.77
N THR A 114 -8.03 -3.57 10.12
CA THR A 114 -7.58 -2.85 11.32
C THR A 114 -7.82 -3.66 12.59
N SER A 115 -6.90 -3.57 13.56
CA SER A 115 -7.00 -4.29 14.83
C SER A 115 -7.88 -3.53 15.82
N ASN A 116 -9.17 -3.43 15.50
CA ASN A 116 -10.17 -2.82 16.37
C ASN A 116 -10.53 -3.78 17.49
N TRP A 117 -10.81 -3.21 18.67
CA TRP A 117 -11.34 -3.96 19.80
C TRP A 117 -12.42 -3.12 20.48
N GLU A 118 -13.50 -3.77 20.86
CA GLU A 118 -14.58 -3.16 21.64
C GLU A 118 -14.23 -3.31 23.11
N GLY A 119 -13.60 -2.29 23.69
CA GLY A 119 -13.34 -2.17 25.13
C GLY A 119 -14.08 -0.95 25.69
N ASP A 120 -14.44 -1.00 26.98
CA ASP A 120 -14.99 0.17 27.66
C ASP A 120 -13.94 1.30 27.67
N GLN A 121 -14.23 2.37 26.92
CA GLN A 121 -13.32 3.51 26.74
C GLN A 121 -12.93 4.18 28.07
N ASP A 122 -13.79 4.06 29.09
CA ASP A 122 -13.60 4.66 30.41
C ASP A 122 -12.56 3.92 31.28
N ASP A 123 -12.17 2.69 30.92
CA ASP A 123 -11.20 1.88 31.69
C ASP A 123 -9.83 1.76 30.98
N ASP A 124 -9.68 2.33 29.77
CA ASP A 124 -8.37 2.37 29.10
C ASP A 124 -7.50 3.50 29.66
N GLN A 125 -6.42 3.13 30.37
CA GLN A 125 -5.46 4.07 30.96
C GLN A 125 -4.78 5.04 29.97
N TYR A 126 -4.88 4.79 28.65
CA TYR A 126 -4.35 5.65 27.60
C TYR A 126 -5.44 6.45 26.86
N GLY A 127 -6.70 6.38 27.31
CA GLY A 127 -7.83 7.09 26.73
C GLY A 127 -8.17 6.66 25.31
N ARG A 128 -7.84 5.43 24.93
CA ARG A 128 -8.06 4.88 23.59
C ARG A 128 -9.54 4.57 23.35
N THR A 129 -9.96 4.81 22.11
CA THR A 129 -11.33 4.56 21.66
C THR A 129 -11.59 3.10 21.29
N GLY A 130 -10.51 2.32 21.10
CA GLY A 130 -10.56 0.95 20.59
C GLY A 130 -10.31 0.86 19.09
N ASN A 131 -10.65 1.91 18.34
CA ASN A 131 -10.43 1.99 16.89
C ASN A 131 -8.98 2.38 16.56
N GLN A 132 -8.29 1.57 15.78
CA GLN A 132 -6.86 1.73 15.52
C GLN A 132 -6.54 3.06 14.81
N ILE A 133 -7.26 3.37 13.72
CA ILE A 133 -7.04 4.59 12.93
C ILE A 133 -7.36 5.82 13.78
N ALA A 134 -8.48 5.80 14.51
CA ALA A 134 -8.90 6.93 15.34
C ALA A 134 -7.89 7.24 16.44
N ASP A 135 -7.37 6.20 17.10
CA ASP A 135 -6.36 6.36 18.15
C ASP A 135 -5.02 6.84 17.58
N GLN A 136 -4.61 6.35 16.41
CA GLN A 136 -3.37 6.81 15.76
C GLN A 136 -3.47 8.27 15.32
N VAL A 137 -4.60 8.66 14.72
CA VAL A 137 -4.88 10.06 14.36
C VAL A 137 -4.89 10.95 15.60
N THR A 138 -5.54 10.52 16.69
CA THR A 138 -5.56 11.27 17.95
C THR A 138 -4.16 11.44 18.52
N GLY A 139 -3.38 10.34 18.59
CA GLY A 139 -2.00 10.41 19.06
C GLY A 139 -1.11 11.30 18.18
N LEU A 140 -1.40 11.37 16.87
CA LEU A 140 -0.69 12.24 15.95
C LEU A 140 -1.06 13.72 16.14
N ILE A 141 -2.33 14.03 16.45
CA ILE A 141 -2.75 15.39 16.83
C ILE A 141 -1.95 15.89 18.04
N ASP A 142 -1.81 15.03 19.06
CA ASP A 142 -1.14 15.35 20.32
C ASP A 142 0.40 15.40 20.22
N MET A 143 0.99 15.06 19.06
CA MET A 143 2.44 15.06 18.86
C MET A 143 2.98 16.47 18.57
N TYR A 144 4.11 16.83 19.19
CA TYR A 144 4.78 18.12 18.96
C TYR A 144 6.17 17.94 18.34
N ASN A 145 6.79 19.05 17.92
CA ASN A 145 8.14 19.05 17.33
C ASN A 145 9.19 18.45 18.29
N GLU A 146 8.98 18.61 19.59
CA GLU A 146 9.82 18.08 20.67
C GLU A 146 9.83 16.55 20.74
N ASP A 147 8.82 15.88 20.17
CA ASP A 147 8.74 14.43 20.14
C ASP A 147 9.56 13.82 19.00
N LEU A 148 9.90 14.60 17.96
CA LEU A 148 10.61 14.12 16.77
C LEU A 148 11.96 13.46 17.09
N PRO A 149 12.83 14.01 17.97
CA PRO A 149 14.12 13.37 18.28
C PRO A 149 13.99 11.97 18.87
N ARG A 150 12.86 11.64 19.50
CA ARG A 150 12.60 10.29 20.01
C ARG A 150 12.46 9.28 18.87
N TRP A 151 11.86 9.69 17.75
CA TRP A 151 11.63 8.82 16.60
C TRP A 151 12.76 8.90 15.58
N PHE A 152 13.44 10.05 15.51
CA PHE A 152 14.45 10.39 14.53
C PHE A 152 15.65 11.05 15.23
N PRO A 153 16.52 10.26 15.89
CA PRO A 153 17.64 10.79 16.67
C PRO A 153 18.68 11.52 15.83
N GLU A 154 18.66 11.30 14.51
CA GLU A 154 19.52 11.96 13.51
C GLU A 154 19.22 13.47 13.38
N ILE A 155 18.07 13.94 13.89
CA ILE A 155 17.66 15.33 13.78
C ILE A 155 18.44 16.15 14.81
N THR A 156 19.45 16.86 14.33
CA THR A 156 20.28 17.76 15.15
C THR A 156 19.73 19.19 15.20
N TYR A 157 18.72 19.49 14.38
CA TYR A 157 18.12 20.82 14.28
C TYR A 157 16.84 20.88 15.10
N HIS A 158 16.74 21.85 16.00
CA HIS A 158 15.50 22.12 16.70
C HIS A 158 14.55 22.82 15.73
N PRO A 159 13.43 22.19 15.34
CA PRO A 159 12.44 22.85 14.49
C PRO A 159 12.05 24.16 15.13
N ASN A 160 11.87 25.21 14.32
CA ASN A 160 11.35 26.46 14.84
C ASN A 160 9.99 26.16 15.51
N ARG A 161 9.89 26.37 16.83
CA ARG A 161 8.67 26.09 17.61
C ARG A 161 7.45 26.82 17.06
N ASP A 162 7.68 27.95 16.40
CA ASP A 162 6.61 28.78 15.82
C ASP A 162 6.08 28.23 14.50
N LYS A 163 6.83 27.33 13.83
CA LYS A 163 6.37 26.62 12.63
C LYS A 163 5.74 25.29 13.05
N GLY A 164 4.42 25.20 12.89
CA GLY A 164 3.68 23.95 13.09
C GLY A 164 4.20 22.84 12.17
N MET A 165 4.16 21.60 12.66
CA MET A 165 4.46 20.40 11.87
C MET A 165 3.23 19.97 11.09
N GLN A 166 3.38 19.79 9.78
CA GLN A 166 2.34 19.16 8.98
C GLN A 166 2.34 17.65 9.24
N LYS A 167 1.15 17.06 9.33
CA LYS A 167 0.98 15.66 9.72
C LYS A 167 -0.01 14.98 8.79
N ILE A 168 0.37 13.78 8.34
CA ILE A 168 -0.45 12.92 7.51
C ILE A 168 -0.57 11.55 8.19
N HIS A 169 -1.76 10.98 8.16
CA HIS A 169 -1.97 9.55 8.40
C HIS A 169 -2.13 8.83 7.05
N LEU A 170 -1.36 7.77 6.82
CA LEU A 170 -1.37 7.01 5.58
C LEU A 170 -1.64 5.54 5.87
N PHE A 171 -2.77 5.04 5.40
CA PHE A 171 -3.14 3.64 5.53
C PHE A 171 -2.80 2.87 4.25
N ILE A 172 -2.00 1.82 4.35
CA ILE A 172 -1.54 1.04 3.20
C ILE A 172 -2.15 -0.34 3.24
N THR A 173 -2.79 -0.78 2.16
CA THR A 173 -3.38 -2.12 2.08
C THR A 173 -3.11 -2.81 0.75
N MET A 174 -3.45 -4.10 0.64
CA MET A 174 -3.38 -4.81 -0.64
C MET A 174 -4.60 -4.63 -1.54
N ASN A 175 -5.61 -3.84 -1.11
CA ASN A 175 -6.85 -3.67 -1.87
C ASN A 175 -6.58 -2.97 -3.21
N TYR A 176 -7.44 -3.23 -4.20
CA TYR A 176 -7.39 -2.55 -5.49
C TYR A 176 -7.97 -1.13 -5.43
N CYS A 177 -8.96 -0.94 -4.57
CA CYS A 177 -9.63 0.33 -4.30
C CYS A 177 -9.61 0.61 -2.80
N LEU A 178 -9.88 1.87 -2.43
CA LEU A 178 -9.95 2.30 -1.04
C LEU A 178 -10.95 1.42 -0.26
N PRO A 179 -10.55 0.80 0.87
CA PRO A 179 -11.47 0.08 1.73
C PRO A 179 -12.23 1.09 2.61
N ASP A 180 -13.31 1.66 2.08
CA ASP A 180 -14.04 2.78 2.71
C ASP A 180 -14.46 2.48 4.16
N ASP A 181 -14.87 1.22 4.42
CA ASP A 181 -15.37 0.76 5.72
C ASP A 181 -14.42 1.05 6.89
N GLU A 182 -13.10 1.00 6.67
CA GLU A 182 -12.10 1.20 7.72
C GLU A 182 -12.08 2.65 8.25
N TYR A 183 -12.13 3.62 7.32
CA TYR A 183 -12.20 5.03 7.67
C TYR A 183 -13.61 5.46 8.08
N GLU A 184 -14.65 4.89 7.46
CA GLU A 184 -16.04 5.14 7.88
C GLU A 184 -16.26 4.70 9.33
N TYR A 185 -15.75 3.53 9.72
CA TYR A 185 -15.81 3.08 11.11
C TYR A 185 -15.02 4.01 12.04
N ALA A 186 -13.82 4.46 11.63
CA ALA A 186 -12.99 5.38 12.41
C ALA A 186 -13.66 6.74 12.68
N LYS A 187 -14.50 7.25 11.77
CA LYS A 187 -15.21 8.52 11.95
C LYS A 187 -16.03 8.58 13.23
N ASN A 188 -16.66 7.47 13.58
CA ASN A 188 -17.53 7.39 14.76
C ASN A 188 -16.74 7.58 16.08
N HIS A 189 -15.42 7.50 16.01
CA HIS A 189 -14.52 7.66 17.16
C HIS A 189 -13.77 9.00 17.16
N PHE A 190 -13.87 9.81 16.11
CA PHE A 190 -13.27 11.15 16.10
C PHE A 190 -14.07 12.11 16.98
N LYS A 191 -13.38 12.90 17.80
CA LYS A 191 -13.97 14.00 18.59
C LYS A 191 -14.17 15.24 17.70
N GLY A 192 -15.04 15.12 16.70
CA GLY A 192 -15.35 16.19 15.73
C GLY A 192 -14.61 16.05 14.39
N ASN A 193 -14.31 17.18 13.74
CA ASN A 193 -13.59 17.20 12.47
C ASN A 193 -12.18 16.62 12.64
N CYS A 194 -11.75 15.83 11.66
CA CYS A 194 -10.39 15.29 11.64
C CYS A 194 -9.40 16.41 11.29
N ALA A 195 -8.52 16.75 12.24
CA ALA A 195 -7.51 17.80 12.06
C ALA A 195 -6.24 17.32 11.33
N VAL A 196 -6.18 16.03 11.00
CA VAL A 196 -5.06 15.38 10.30
C VAL A 196 -5.55 14.95 8.93
N GLU A 197 -4.72 15.17 7.92
CA GLU A 197 -5.00 14.71 6.56
C GLU A 197 -4.78 13.20 6.49
N CYS A 198 -5.83 12.44 6.17
CA CYS A 198 -5.78 10.98 6.10
C CYS A 198 -5.82 10.51 4.64
N TYR A 199 -4.99 9.52 4.30
CA TYR A 199 -4.94 8.96 2.97
C TYR A 199 -4.91 7.44 3.01
N TRP A 200 -5.19 6.85 1.85
CA TRP A 200 -5.02 5.44 1.59
C TRP A 200 -4.11 5.19 0.39
N LEU A 201 -3.30 4.13 0.44
CA LEU A 201 -2.46 3.71 -0.66
C LEU A 201 -2.47 2.18 -0.82
N SER A 202 -2.44 1.71 -2.06
CA SER A 202 -2.35 0.28 -2.34
C SER A 202 -0.89 -0.14 -2.51
N TRP A 203 -0.49 -1.25 -1.88
CA TRP A 203 0.77 -1.95 -2.17
C TRP A 203 0.91 -2.27 -3.66
N ARG A 204 -0.20 -2.56 -4.34
CA ARG A 204 -0.21 -2.97 -5.75
C ARG A 204 0.27 -1.88 -6.70
N LYS A 205 0.17 -0.62 -6.29
CA LYS A 205 0.61 0.53 -7.09
C LYS A 205 2.14 0.63 -7.17
N LEU A 206 2.87 0.09 -6.17
CA LEU A 206 4.33 0.19 -6.10
C LEU A 206 5.02 -0.64 -7.20
N ALA A 207 4.58 -1.89 -7.41
CA ALA A 207 5.26 -2.81 -8.32
C ALA A 207 5.35 -2.27 -9.76
N LYS A 208 4.29 -1.61 -10.24
CA LYS A 208 4.28 -0.99 -11.58
C LYS A 208 5.30 0.14 -11.71
N LEU A 209 5.49 0.91 -10.64
CA LEU A 209 6.43 2.03 -10.62
C LEU A 209 7.88 1.54 -10.54
N LEU A 210 8.14 0.48 -9.76
CA LEU A 210 9.45 -0.18 -9.70
C LEU A 210 9.85 -0.83 -11.03
N LYS A 211 8.90 -1.46 -11.73
CA LYS A 211 9.13 -1.99 -13.07
C LYS A 211 9.54 -0.89 -14.05
N LYS A 212 8.87 0.26 -14.00
CA LYS A 212 9.21 1.39 -14.86
C LYS A 212 10.59 1.95 -14.54
N SER A 213 10.90 2.20 -13.27
CA SER A 213 12.18 2.78 -12.86
C SER A 213 13.37 1.85 -13.11
N SER A 214 13.21 0.53 -12.92
CA SER A 214 14.25 -0.47 -13.23
C SER A 214 14.51 -0.60 -14.73
N LEU A 215 13.52 -0.37 -15.58
CA LEU A 215 13.68 -0.40 -17.04
C LEU A 215 14.24 0.93 -17.61
N GLU A 216 14.09 2.05 -16.89
CA GLU A 216 14.42 3.40 -17.38
C GLU A 216 15.69 4.01 -16.74
N THR A 217 16.44 3.29 -15.89
CA THR A 217 17.64 3.84 -15.22
C THR A 217 18.97 3.56 -15.97
N SER A 218 19.68 4.67 -16.22
CA SER A 218 21.06 4.99 -16.70
C SER A 218 22.12 3.90 -16.97
N ASP A 219 23.23 4.29 -17.61
CA ASP A 219 24.45 3.55 -18.03
C ASP A 219 25.00 2.42 -17.11
N ASN A 220 24.55 2.32 -15.85
CA ASN A 220 24.97 1.32 -14.86
C ASN A 220 23.94 0.20 -14.59
N GLY A 221 22.78 0.20 -15.25
CA GLY A 221 21.74 -0.83 -15.11
C GLY A 221 20.81 -0.66 -13.90
N PRO A 222 19.83 -1.58 -13.72
CA PRO A 222 18.83 -1.50 -12.65
C PRO A 222 19.45 -1.67 -11.26
N ASP A 223 18.96 -0.90 -10.29
CA ASP A 223 19.30 -1.09 -8.88
C ASP A 223 18.87 -2.51 -8.41
N PRO A 224 19.82 -3.37 -7.99
CA PRO A 224 19.50 -4.74 -7.59
C PRO A 224 18.49 -4.81 -6.45
N MET A 225 18.52 -3.87 -5.50
CA MET A 225 17.58 -3.87 -4.37
C MET A 225 16.15 -3.58 -4.83
N LEU A 226 15.99 -2.67 -5.80
CA LEU A 226 14.68 -2.37 -6.39
C LEU A 226 14.17 -3.54 -7.26
N SER A 227 15.08 -4.24 -7.95
CA SER A 227 14.73 -5.44 -8.72
C SER A 227 14.26 -6.57 -7.80
N ASP A 228 14.99 -6.84 -6.72
CA ASP A 228 14.62 -7.87 -5.74
C ASP A 228 13.29 -7.53 -5.06
N LEU A 229 13.07 -6.25 -4.74
CA LEU A 229 11.80 -5.80 -4.20
C LEU A 229 10.65 -6.01 -5.19
N TYR A 230 10.85 -5.73 -6.47
CA TYR A 230 9.85 -6.01 -7.50
C TYR A 230 9.53 -7.51 -7.57
N SER A 231 10.54 -8.38 -7.57
CA SER A 231 10.35 -9.84 -7.53
C SER A 231 9.61 -10.31 -6.28
N LEU A 232 9.89 -9.71 -5.12
CA LEU A 232 9.18 -9.99 -3.88
C LEU A 232 7.70 -9.61 -3.97
N LEU A 233 7.38 -8.43 -4.50
CA LEU A 233 6.00 -7.99 -4.69
C LEU A 233 5.26 -8.89 -5.68
N GLN A 234 5.93 -9.35 -6.74
CA GLN A 234 5.37 -10.32 -7.67
C GLN A 234 5.08 -11.66 -6.99
N TYR A 235 6.02 -12.19 -6.20
CA TYR A 235 5.85 -13.43 -5.46
C TYR A 235 4.69 -13.36 -4.44
N LYS A 236 4.43 -12.16 -3.89
CA LYS A 236 3.34 -11.90 -2.94
C LYS A 236 2.00 -11.57 -3.61
N ASP A 237 1.89 -11.73 -4.93
CA ASP A 237 0.71 -11.37 -5.73
C ASP A 237 0.29 -9.90 -5.52
N LEU A 238 1.26 -9.01 -5.29
CA LEU A 238 1.08 -7.55 -5.15
C LEU A 238 1.38 -6.82 -6.46
N VAL A 239 1.31 -7.52 -7.60
CA VAL A 239 1.28 -6.91 -8.93
C VAL A 239 -0.18 -6.76 -9.37
N PRO A 240 -0.54 -5.64 -10.02
CA PRO A 240 -1.88 -5.49 -10.58
C PRO A 240 -2.07 -6.45 -11.76
N PHE A 241 -3.32 -6.83 -12.00
CA PHE A 241 -3.67 -7.57 -13.22
C PHE A 241 -3.50 -6.66 -14.44
N ASP A 242 -2.57 -7.00 -15.32
CA ASP A 242 -2.26 -6.23 -16.54
C ASP A 242 -3.07 -6.71 -17.78
N GLY A 243 -4.14 -7.48 -17.56
CA GLY A 243 -4.98 -8.00 -18.64
C GLY A 243 -4.56 -9.39 -19.14
N PHE A 244 -5.24 -9.85 -20.18
CA PHE A 244 -4.91 -11.09 -20.88
C PHE A 244 -3.90 -10.79 -22.00
N ASN A 245 -2.75 -11.47 -21.98
CA ASN A 245 -1.87 -11.53 -23.13
C ASN A 245 -2.42 -12.60 -24.08
N PHE A 246 -3.23 -12.17 -25.04
CA PHE A 246 -3.60 -13.03 -26.15
C PHE A 246 -2.35 -13.21 -27.02
N ILE A 247 -1.74 -14.39 -26.94
CA ILE A 247 -0.86 -14.84 -28.01
C ILE A 247 -1.79 -14.95 -29.22
N HIS A 248 -1.62 -14.07 -30.22
CA HIS A 248 -2.34 -14.19 -31.47
C HIS A 248 -2.17 -15.63 -31.94
N TRP A 249 -3.29 -16.35 -32.02
CA TRP A 249 -3.30 -17.71 -32.53
C TRP A 249 -2.70 -17.61 -33.94
N GLN A 250 -1.46 -18.06 -34.10
CA GLN A 250 -0.87 -18.17 -35.41
C GLN A 250 -1.77 -19.14 -36.14
N ASP A 251 -2.42 -18.66 -37.20
CA ASP A 251 -3.22 -19.49 -38.09
C ASP A 251 -2.39 -20.74 -38.37
N PRO A 252 -2.79 -21.93 -37.86
CA PRO A 252 -2.04 -23.15 -38.07
C PRO A 252 -2.18 -23.45 -39.56
N GLY A 253 -1.23 -22.92 -40.33
CA GLY A 253 -1.41 -22.60 -41.74
C GLY A 253 -2.19 -23.68 -42.46
N CYS A 254 -3.42 -23.37 -42.87
CA CYS A 254 -4.33 -24.22 -43.65
C CYS A 254 -4.02 -25.72 -43.65
N ALA A 255 -3.92 -26.32 -42.47
CA ALA A 255 -3.88 -27.77 -42.31
C ALA A 255 -5.09 -28.12 -41.47
N HIS A 256 -6.24 -28.25 -42.16
CA HIS A 256 -7.46 -28.81 -41.58
C HIS A 256 -7.21 -30.29 -41.22
N THR A 257 -6.48 -30.57 -40.14
CA THR A 257 -6.26 -31.94 -39.67
C THR A 257 -7.19 -32.34 -38.53
N PHE A 258 -7.93 -31.40 -37.93
CA PHE A 258 -8.92 -31.70 -36.88
C PHE A 258 -10.02 -32.67 -37.38
N TRP A 259 -10.36 -32.63 -38.67
CA TRP A 259 -11.35 -33.54 -39.29
C TRP A 259 -10.73 -34.77 -39.98
N ASN A 260 -9.40 -34.93 -39.94
CA ASN A 260 -8.72 -36.08 -40.58
C ASN A 260 -8.49 -37.24 -39.61
N GLU A 261 -9.26 -37.26 -38.53
CA GLU A 261 -9.14 -38.20 -37.46
C GLU A 261 -10.22 -39.30 -37.67
N ARG A 262 -9.77 -40.45 -38.20
CA ARG A 262 -10.59 -41.61 -38.64
C ARG A 262 -11.23 -42.39 -37.48
N TRP A 263 -11.96 -41.75 -36.57
CA TRP A 263 -12.70 -42.44 -35.50
C TRP A 263 -14.22 -42.29 -35.59
N TRP A 264 -14.74 -41.57 -36.59
CA TRP A 264 -16.17 -41.52 -36.89
C TRP A 264 -16.43 -41.91 -38.35
N ASN A 265 -16.50 -43.21 -38.62
CA ASN A 265 -17.01 -43.72 -39.89
C ASN A 265 -18.54 -43.86 -39.76
N LEU A 266 -19.29 -42.79 -40.00
CA LEU A 266 -20.71 -42.91 -40.32
C LEU A 266 -20.79 -43.31 -41.79
N GLN A 267 -21.13 -44.58 -42.05
CA GLN A 267 -21.54 -45.01 -43.39
C GLN A 267 -22.73 -44.14 -43.79
N ALA A 268 -22.47 -43.23 -44.74
CA ALA A 268 -23.47 -42.39 -45.35
C ALA A 268 -24.34 -43.22 -46.28
N ASP A 269 -25.22 -44.05 -45.72
CA ASP A 269 -26.32 -44.65 -46.45
C ASP A 269 -27.60 -44.49 -45.64
N LYS A 270 -28.49 -43.64 -46.18
CA LYS A 270 -29.87 -43.30 -45.74
C LYS A 270 -30.02 -42.12 -44.78
N ILE A 271 -29.75 -40.92 -45.28
CA ILE A 271 -30.50 -39.74 -44.82
C ILE A 271 -31.67 -39.53 -45.78
N TYR A 272 -32.86 -39.95 -45.34
CA TYR A 272 -34.12 -39.66 -46.03
C TYR A 272 -34.44 -38.16 -45.96
N ASN A 273 -34.93 -37.63 -47.09
CA ASN A 273 -35.35 -36.26 -47.30
C ASN A 273 -36.32 -35.75 -46.20
N TYR A 274 -35.89 -34.75 -45.44
CA TYR A 274 -36.81 -33.77 -44.84
C TYR A 274 -36.41 -32.38 -45.29
N GLN A 275 -36.94 -31.97 -46.44
CA GLN A 275 -37.01 -30.57 -46.83
C GLN A 275 -38.22 -29.93 -46.14
N THR A 276 -38.04 -28.65 -45.77
CA THR A 276 -39.04 -27.67 -45.30
C THR A 276 -39.37 -27.66 -43.80
N PHE A 277 -38.72 -26.77 -43.04
CA PHE A 277 -39.21 -26.34 -41.72
C PHE A 277 -39.13 -24.81 -41.49
N TRP A 278 -38.79 -24.00 -42.50
CA TRP A 278 -38.84 -22.53 -42.36
C TRP A 278 -39.62 -21.91 -43.52
N ASN A 279 -40.92 -21.72 -43.30
CA ASN A 279 -41.71 -20.69 -43.99
C ASN A 279 -42.02 -19.60 -42.96
N GLY A 280 -41.36 -18.44 -43.11
CA GLY A 280 -41.76 -17.20 -42.43
C GLY A 280 -42.96 -16.59 -43.16
N GLY A 281 -44.11 -16.56 -42.48
CA GLY A 281 -45.28 -15.78 -42.89
C GLY A 281 -45.11 -14.30 -42.53
N LYS A 282 -45.63 -13.44 -43.41
CA LYS A 282 -45.74 -11.98 -43.23
C LYS A 282 -46.63 -11.61 -42.07
#